data_AF-A0A9D1L7P7-F1
#
_entry.id   AF-A0A9D1L7P7-F1
#
_cell.length_a   1.000
_cell.length_b   1.000
_cell.length_c   1.000
_cell.angle_alpha   90.00
_cell.angle_beta   90.00
_cell.angle_gamma   90.00
#
_symmetry.space_group_name_H-M   'P 1'
#
loop_
_entity.id
_entity.type
_entity.pdbx_description
1 polymer ?
#
loop_
_entity_poly.entity_id
_entity_poly.type
_entity_poly.pdbx_seq_one_letter_code
_entity_poly.pdbx_strand_id
1 'polypeptide(L)'
;MCGIKHEKKVLLRIKDTKAQRALSPDERRENMAGAFCAAPDKRAAVQGKRVLLIDDIFTTGATASECGRALREAGVSELYFAALLNAANRHHQQPDSYA
;
A
#
# COMPACT_ATOMS: atom_id res chain seq x y z
N MET A 1 18.58 16.53 1.49
CA MET A 1 17.30 16.03 0.94
C MET A 1 17.56 15.44 -0.43
N CYS A 2 16.95 14.31 -0.80
CA CYS A 2 17.17 13.60 -2.07
C CYS A 2 16.67 14.32 -3.35
N GLY A 3 16.26 15.59 -3.26
CA GLY A 3 15.80 16.39 -4.41
C GLY A 3 14.42 16.01 -4.97
N ILE A 4 13.77 14.96 -4.44
CA ILE A 4 12.46 14.50 -4.89
C ILE A 4 11.37 15.32 -4.20
N LYS A 5 10.42 15.86 -4.99
CA LYS A 5 9.26 16.58 -4.45
C LYS A 5 8.37 15.63 -3.63
N HIS A 6 8.06 16.03 -2.41
CA HIS A 6 7.14 15.31 -1.54
C HIS A 6 5.76 15.94 -1.56
N GLU A 7 4.74 15.13 -1.87
CA GLU A 7 3.33 15.54 -1.87
C GLU A 7 2.58 14.82 -0.76
N LYS A 8 1.96 15.58 0.15
CA LYS A 8 1.19 15.05 1.28
C LYS A 8 -0.29 14.92 0.91
N LYS A 9 -0.97 13.97 1.57
CA LYS A 9 -2.42 13.75 1.44
C LYS A 9 -2.88 13.49 -0.01
N VAL A 10 -2.01 12.91 -0.83
CA VAL A 10 -2.37 12.47 -2.19
C VAL A 10 -3.32 11.28 -2.13
N LEU A 11 -3.14 10.38 -1.16
CA LEU A 11 -4.01 9.24 -0.92
C LEU A 11 -4.92 9.53 0.27
N LEU A 12 -6.20 9.23 0.12
CA LEU A 12 -7.20 9.29 1.17
C LEU A 12 -7.70 7.87 1.43
N ARG A 13 -7.87 7.51 2.70
CA ARG A 13 -8.58 6.28 3.09
C ARG A 13 -10.07 6.60 3.14
N ILE A 14 -10.88 5.86 2.38
CA ILE A 14 -12.32 6.09 2.21
C ILE A 14 -13.19 4.95 2.75
N LYS A 15 -12.56 3.90 3.25
CA LYS A 15 -13.20 2.71 3.83
C LYS A 15 -12.57 2.42 5.18
N ASP A 16 -13.39 2.12 6.16
CA ASP A 16 -12.91 1.54 7.41
C ASP A 16 -12.45 0.10 7.18
N THR A 17 -11.30 -0.24 7.76
CA THR A 17 -10.64 -1.52 7.51
C THR A 17 -10.24 -2.15 8.83
N LYS A 18 -10.38 -3.48 8.93
CA LYS A 18 -9.93 -4.25 10.09
C LYS A 18 -8.41 -4.21 10.21
N ALA A 19 -7.89 -4.39 11.43
CA ALA A 19 -6.45 -4.48 11.66
C ALA A 19 -5.86 -5.70 10.93
N GLN A 20 -4.86 -5.46 10.07
CA GLN A 20 -4.29 -6.47 9.16
C GLN A 20 -3.60 -7.65 9.86
N ARG A 21 -3.12 -7.46 11.09
CA ARG A 21 -2.33 -8.46 11.83
C ARG A 21 -3.07 -9.79 12.08
N ALA A 22 -4.40 -9.72 12.21
CA ALA A 22 -5.24 -10.88 12.50
C ALA A 22 -5.84 -11.52 11.24
N LEU A 23 -5.52 -11.00 10.06
CA LEU A 23 -6.08 -11.43 8.79
C LEU A 23 -5.06 -12.28 8.01
N SER A 24 -5.57 -13.34 7.36
CA SER A 24 -4.88 -14.12 6.34
C SER A 24 -4.60 -13.28 5.09
N PRO A 25 -3.66 -13.67 4.22
CA PRO A 25 -3.29 -12.88 3.05
C PRO A 25 -4.44 -12.49 2.12
N ASP A 26 -5.41 -13.38 1.90
CA ASP A 26 -6.56 -13.11 1.05
C ASP A 26 -7.54 -12.14 1.73
N GLU A 27 -7.81 -12.35 3.03
CA GLU A 27 -8.59 -11.40 3.83
C GLU A 27 -7.92 -10.02 3.87
N ARG A 28 -6.58 -9.93 3.86
CA ARG A 28 -5.89 -8.63 3.77
C ARG A 28 -6.21 -7.91 2.46
N ARG A 29 -6.22 -8.64 1.35
CA ARG A 29 -6.51 -8.11 0.02
C ARG A 29 -7.96 -7.61 -0.05
N GLU A 30 -8.91 -8.41 0.41
CA GLU A 30 -10.33 -8.05 0.46
C GLU A 30 -10.61 -6.88 1.41
N ASN A 31 -9.97 -6.88 2.59
CA ASN A 31 -10.07 -5.80 3.56
C ASN A 31 -9.58 -4.48 2.95
N MET A 32 -8.49 -4.49 2.18
CA MET A 32 -7.97 -3.29 1.50
C MET A 32 -8.70 -2.93 0.22
N ALA A 33 -9.37 -3.85 -0.45
CA ALA A 33 -10.03 -3.55 -1.72
C ALA A 33 -11.00 -2.35 -1.59
N GLY A 34 -10.80 -1.35 -2.44
CA GLY A 34 -11.57 -0.11 -2.46
C GLY A 34 -11.28 0.84 -1.28
N ALA A 35 -10.25 0.58 -0.47
CA ALA A 35 -10.02 1.36 0.74
C ALA A 35 -9.39 2.72 0.50
N PHE A 36 -8.78 2.94 -0.66
CA PHE A 36 -8.06 4.17 -0.97
C PHE A 36 -8.55 4.82 -2.26
N CYS A 37 -8.47 6.16 -2.29
CA CYS A 37 -8.60 6.96 -3.51
C CYS A 37 -7.56 8.08 -3.53
N ALA A 38 -7.28 8.63 -4.71
CA ALA A 38 -6.49 9.86 -4.80
C ALA A 38 -7.35 11.08 -4.44
N ALA A 39 -6.80 11.99 -3.64
CA ALA A 39 -7.47 13.24 -3.27
C ALA A 39 -7.76 14.07 -4.54
N PRO A 40 -9.03 14.46 -4.79
CA PRO A 40 -9.41 15.15 -6.02
C PRO A 40 -8.61 16.43 -6.29
N ASP A 41 -8.34 17.21 -5.25
CA ASP A 41 -7.56 18.46 -5.30
C ASP A 41 -6.05 18.23 -5.53
N LYS A 42 -5.57 16.99 -5.39
CA LYS A 42 -4.16 16.61 -5.59
C LYS A 42 -3.90 15.83 -6.87
N ARG A 43 -4.93 15.53 -7.67
CA ARG A 43 -4.78 14.76 -8.92
C ARG A 43 -3.73 15.37 -9.86
N ALA A 44 -3.78 16.69 -10.05
CA ALA A 44 -2.81 17.42 -10.88
C ALA A 44 -1.36 17.32 -10.35
N ALA A 45 -1.17 17.03 -9.07
CA ALA A 45 0.16 16.87 -8.48
C ALA A 45 0.84 15.56 -8.90
N VAL A 46 0.09 14.55 -9.34
CA VAL A 46 0.61 13.20 -9.68
C VAL A 46 0.34 12.76 -11.12
N GLN A 47 -0.64 13.36 -11.80
CA GLN A 47 -1.00 13.03 -13.17
C GLN A 47 0.21 13.18 -14.12
N GLY A 48 0.49 12.14 -14.91
CA GLY A 48 1.60 12.05 -15.85
C GLY A 48 2.98 11.89 -15.21
N LYS A 49 3.08 11.84 -13.88
CA LYS A 49 4.36 11.80 -13.16
C LYS A 49 4.76 10.39 -12.76
N ARG A 50 6.06 10.21 -12.58
CA ARG A 50 6.64 9.06 -11.89
C ARG A 50 6.57 9.31 -10.39
N VAL A 51 5.99 8.38 -9.65
CA VAL A 51 5.73 8.52 -8.22
C VAL A 51 6.40 7.40 -7.45
N LEU A 52 7.07 7.75 -6.35
CA LEU A 52 7.55 6.81 -5.35
C LEU A 52 6.60 6.84 -4.15
N LEU A 53 5.87 5.74 -3.95
CA LEU A 53 5.09 5.50 -2.73
C LEU A 53 6.02 4.91 -1.66
N ILE A 54 6.00 5.51 -0.47
CA ILE A 54 6.79 5.06 0.67
C ILE A 54 5.84 4.66 1.79
N ASP A 55 6.08 3.49 2.36
CA ASP A 55 5.36 2.98 3.54
C ASP A 55 6.38 2.37 4.53
N ASP A 56 6.01 2.19 5.80
CA ASP A 56 6.91 1.61 6.80
C ASP A 56 6.86 0.06 6.80
N ILE A 57 5.74 -0.53 6.38
CA ILE A 57 5.51 -1.96 6.45
C ILE A 57 5.10 -2.53 5.09
N PHE A 58 5.82 -3.55 4.64
CA PHE A 58 5.43 -4.37 3.50
C PHE A 58 5.31 -5.83 3.94
N THR A 59 4.10 -6.38 3.86
CA THR A 59 3.81 -7.80 4.15
C THR A 59 3.31 -8.52 2.90
N THR A 60 1.99 -8.62 2.72
CA THR A 60 1.36 -9.26 1.55
C THR A 60 1.24 -8.33 0.35
N GLY A 61 1.65 -7.07 0.51
CA GLY A 61 1.46 -6.02 -0.49
C GLY A 61 0.02 -5.49 -0.61
N ALA A 62 -0.96 -6.01 0.14
CA ALA A 62 -2.37 -5.61 -0.01
C ALA A 62 -2.59 -4.08 0.07
N THR A 63 -1.98 -3.41 1.04
CA THR A 63 -2.03 -1.94 1.16
C THR A 63 -1.37 -1.26 -0.03
N ALA A 64 -0.15 -1.68 -0.40
CA ALA A 64 0.61 -1.09 -1.50
C ALA A 64 -0.10 -1.25 -2.85
N SER A 65 -0.69 -2.42 -3.10
CA SER A 65 -1.48 -2.72 -4.30
C SER A 65 -2.71 -1.81 -4.40
N GLU A 66 -3.46 -1.65 -3.31
CA GLU A 66 -4.65 -0.80 -3.32
C GLU A 66 -4.29 0.68 -3.48
N CYS A 67 -3.29 1.18 -2.75
CA CYS A 67 -2.77 2.53 -2.94
C CYS A 67 -2.29 2.73 -4.38
N GLY A 68 -1.64 1.72 -4.96
CA GLY A 68 -1.19 1.75 -6.34
C GLY A 68 -2.32 1.78 -7.35
N ARG A 69 -3.42 1.05 -7.11
CA ARG A 69 -4.65 1.13 -7.91
C ARG A 69 -5.18 2.57 -7.93
N ALA A 70 -5.35 3.18 -6.76
CA ALA A 70 -5.84 4.55 -6.61
C ALA A 70 -4.93 5.59 -7.32
N LEU A 71 -3.60 5.45 -7.22
CA LEU A 71 -2.65 6.34 -7.91
C LEU A 71 -2.65 6.15 -9.43
N ARG A 72 -2.81 4.92 -9.92
CA ARG A 72 -2.94 4.65 -11.36
C ARG A 72 -4.22 5.26 -11.92
N GLU A 73 -5.33 5.17 -11.20
CA GLU A 73 -6.61 5.83 -11.56
C GLU A 73 -6.50 7.36 -11.58
N ALA A 74 -5.60 7.92 -10.78
CA ALA A 74 -5.27 9.35 -10.80
C ALA A 74 -4.41 9.76 -12.02
N GLY A 75 -3.86 8.80 -12.75
CA GLY A 75 -3.10 9.02 -13.98
C GLY A 75 -1.58 9.10 -13.79
N VAL A 76 -1.03 8.50 -12.74
CA VAL A 76 0.43 8.34 -12.57
C VAL A 76 1.03 7.55 -13.75
N SER A 77 2.16 8.00 -14.30
CA SER A 77 2.81 7.34 -15.45
C SER A 77 3.62 6.12 -15.04
N GLU A 78 4.38 6.22 -13.95
CA GLU A 78 5.09 5.09 -13.35
C GLU A 78 4.97 5.15 -11.82
N LEU A 79 4.80 3.98 -11.22
CA LEU A 79 4.67 3.86 -9.77
C LEU A 79 5.74 2.92 -9.24
N TYR A 80 6.56 3.46 -8.33
CA TYR A 80 7.51 2.72 -7.53
C TYR A 80 6.98 2.61 -6.09
N PHE A 81 7.35 1.53 -5.41
CA PHE A 81 7.05 1.35 -4.01
C PHE A 81 8.35 1.03 -3.26
N ALA A 82 8.54 1.67 -2.11
CA ALA A 82 9.62 1.36 -1.19
C ALA A 82 9.07 1.25 0.24
N ALA A 83 9.58 0.27 0.98
CA ALA A 83 9.32 0.16 2.41
C ALA A 83 10.61 -0.14 3.17
N LEU A 84 10.71 0.42 4.37
CA LEU A 84 11.83 0.17 5.28
C LEU A 84 11.37 -0.78 6.39
N LEU A 85 11.59 -2.08 6.20
CA LEU A 85 11.20 -3.11 7.16
C LEU A 85 12.40 -3.88 7.71
N ASN A 86 12.30 -4.29 8.97
CA ASN A 86 13.23 -5.24 9.56
C ASN A 86 12.77 -6.67 9.25
N ALA A 87 13.60 -7.46 8.57
CA ALA A 87 13.26 -8.81 8.12
C ALA A 87 13.34 -9.88 9.24
N ALA A 88 13.61 -9.49 10.48
CA ALA A 88 13.72 -10.38 11.63
C ALA A 88 12.35 -10.90 12.11
N ASN A 89 11.73 -11.79 11.33
CA ASN A 89 10.85 -12.88 11.81
C ASN A 89 10.25 -13.63 10.61
N ARG A 90 11.03 -14.54 10.02
CA ARG A 90 10.47 -15.69 9.29
C ARG A 90 10.37 -16.86 10.28
N HIS A 91 9.36 -16.85 11.15
CA HIS A 91 9.00 -18.09 11.84
C HIS A 91 8.44 -19.05 10.79
N HIS A 92 9.19 -20.11 10.52
CA HIS A 92 8.65 -21.36 9.99
C HIS A 92 7.50 -21.78 10.92
N GLN A 93 6.25 -21.66 10.45
CA GLN A 93 5.20 -22.51 10.98
C GLN A 93 5.31 -23.84 10.25
N GLN A 94 5.87 -24.83 10.96
CA GLN A 94 5.68 -26.24 10.63
C GLN A 94 4.16 -26.52 10.55
N PRO A 95 3.69 -27.36 9.61
CA PRO A 95 2.34 -27.86 9.69
C PRO A 95 2.26 -28.83 10.88
N ASP A 96 1.50 -28.46 11.92
CA ASP A 96 1.13 -29.38 12.98
C ASP A 96 0.30 -30.52 12.39
N SER A 97 0.95 -31.67 12.23
CA SER A 97 0.30 -32.97 12.12
C SER A 97 -0.11 -33.43 13.51
N TYR A 98 -1.40 -33.66 13.74
CA TYR A 98 -1.99 -34.69 14.62
C TYR A 98 -3.50 -34.67 14.31
N ALA A 99 -4.03 -35.68 13.60
CA ALA A 99 -4.43 -37.02 14.04
C ALA A 99 -5.95 -37.07 14.27
#